data_AF-A0A916VSQ2-F1
#
_entry.id   AF-A0A916VSQ2-F1
#
_cell.length_a   1.000
_cell.length_b   1.000
_cell.length_c   1.000
_cell.angle_alpha   90.00
_cell.angle_beta   90.00
_cell.angle_gamma   90.00
#
_symmetry.space_group_name_H-M   'P 1'
#
loop_
_entity.id
_entity.type
_entity.pdbx_description
1 polymer ?
#
loop_
_entity_poly.entity_id
_entity_poly.type
_entity_poly.pdbx_seq_one_letter_code
_entity_poly.pdbx_strand_id
1 'polypeptide(L)'
;MEFTTTRFRKKVLGPFIQQLNQELNNFLSRVGISPVGINRALCTGGSGSWSGISRWLRQKLSNAIIVQDTKVNSENIELEQEKSQGSDNYLSEIEDIKLTIGRVAYGLAILPLYPQIIDIPQQQYNDYFLLWEILRVFPDRPLSLKEVYQLLEEQGINTRVCQENIKTILDSKLPPGLMPSEEDVMLLSEASRQNSDYQSLRAKPLFCQETDGSGYRLSGEQAEYLREYLNKLVANTRQKFEEPTVRTGIKLINYD
;
A
#
# COMPACT_ATOMS: atom_id res chain seq x y z
N MET A 1 15.07 -4.02 35.19
CA MET A 1 14.50 -5.33 34.80
C MET A 1 15.29 -5.81 33.59
N GLU A 2 16.31 -6.65 33.79
CA GLU A 2 17.19 -7.09 32.71
C GLU A 2 16.45 -8.08 31.79
N PHE A 3 16.18 -7.66 30.56
CA PHE A 3 15.72 -8.56 29.51
C PHE A 3 16.91 -9.40 29.04
N THR A 4 17.06 -10.61 29.58
CA THR A 4 18.04 -11.55 29.06
C THR A 4 17.66 -11.99 27.63
N THR A 5 18.64 -12.03 26.72
CA THR A 5 18.48 -12.42 25.31
C THR A 5 17.71 -13.73 25.13
N THR A 6 17.87 -14.67 26.08
CA THR A 6 17.18 -15.95 26.13
C THR A 6 15.67 -15.81 26.36
N ARG A 7 15.24 -14.86 27.19
CA ARG A 7 13.82 -14.60 27.47
C ARG A 7 13.13 -13.96 26.27
N PHE A 8 13.79 -13.03 25.59
CA PHE A 8 13.27 -12.44 24.34
C PHE A 8 13.11 -13.49 23.24
N ARG A 9 14.14 -14.35 23.02
CA ARG A 9 14.06 -15.46 22.07
C ARG A 9 12.89 -16.40 22.34
N LYS A 10 12.67 -16.77 23.60
CA LYS A 10 11.63 -17.74 23.96
C LYS A 10 10.22 -17.13 23.96
N LYS A 11 10.06 -15.90 24.48
CA LYS A 11 8.73 -15.29 24.69
C LYS A 11 8.22 -14.45 23.53
N VAL A 12 9.10 -13.94 22.67
CA VAL A 12 8.72 -13.07 21.55
C VAL A 12 9.02 -13.74 20.22
N LEU A 13 10.27 -14.18 20.01
CA LEU A 13 10.69 -14.70 18.71
C LEU A 13 10.12 -16.09 18.39
N GLY A 14 9.99 -16.97 19.39
CA GLY A 14 9.36 -18.28 19.21
C GLY A 14 7.93 -18.20 18.69
N PRO A 15 7.02 -17.50 19.40
CA PRO A 15 5.65 -17.28 18.93
C PRO A 15 5.58 -16.57 17.57
N PHE A 16 6.45 -15.58 17.35
CA PHE A 16 6.52 -14.87 16.06
C PHE A 16 6.85 -15.82 14.89
N ILE A 17 7.84 -16.70 15.04
CA ILE A 17 8.19 -17.68 14.00
C ILE A 17 7.07 -18.70 13.78
N GLN A 18 6.35 -19.10 14.83
CA GLN A 18 5.19 -19.99 14.69
C GLN A 18 4.07 -19.34 13.90
N GLN A 19 3.73 -18.09 14.19
CA GLN A 19 2.75 -17.32 13.44
C GLN A 19 3.17 -17.15 11.98
N LEU A 20 4.43 -16.77 11.75
CA LEU A 20 4.98 -16.64 10.39
C LEU A 20 4.91 -17.96 9.61
N ASN A 21 5.16 -19.09 10.26
CA ASN A 21 5.05 -20.42 9.65
C ASN A 21 3.60 -20.79 9.32
N GLN A 22 2.63 -20.40 10.17
CA GLN A 22 1.21 -20.62 9.90
C GLN A 22 0.75 -19.79 8.69
N GLU A 23 1.10 -18.50 8.65
CA GLU A 23 0.78 -17.62 7.53
C GLU A 23 1.43 -18.08 6.22
N LEU A 24 2.70 -18.48 6.26
CA LEU A 24 3.39 -19.02 5.09
C LEU A 24 2.71 -20.29 4.57
N ASN A 25 2.34 -21.21 5.47
CA ASN A 25 1.62 -22.43 5.07
C ASN A 25 0.25 -22.14 4.46
N ASN A 26 -0.51 -21.24 5.07
CA ASN A 26 -1.83 -20.82 4.57
C ASN A 26 -1.72 -20.17 3.19
N PHE A 27 -0.68 -19.37 2.97
CA PHE A 27 -0.41 -18.78 1.67
C PHE A 27 -0.06 -19.84 0.63
N LEU A 28 0.87 -20.74 0.94
CA LEU A 28 1.30 -21.79 0.01
C LEU A 28 0.17 -22.75 -0.34
N SER A 29 -0.69 -23.11 0.61
CA SER A 29 -1.86 -23.94 0.35
C SER A 29 -2.87 -23.25 -0.55
N ARG A 30 -3.14 -21.95 -0.33
CA ARG A 30 -4.07 -21.16 -1.16
C ARG A 30 -3.59 -21.02 -2.61
N VAL A 31 -2.28 -20.85 -2.82
CA VAL A 31 -1.69 -20.71 -4.17
C VAL A 31 -1.38 -22.07 -4.81
N GLY A 32 -1.49 -23.17 -4.05
CA GLY A 32 -1.21 -24.52 -4.55
C GLY A 32 0.27 -24.82 -4.80
N ILE A 33 1.17 -24.06 -4.17
CA ILE A 33 2.62 -24.19 -4.36
C ILE A 33 3.20 -25.09 -3.26
N SER A 34 3.91 -26.14 -3.68
CA SER A 34 4.68 -26.96 -2.74
C SER A 34 5.91 -26.19 -2.24
N PRO A 35 6.20 -26.20 -0.92
CA PRO A 35 7.43 -25.62 -0.37
C PRO A 35 8.72 -26.13 -1.04
N VAL A 36 8.69 -27.37 -1.53
CA VAL A 36 9.80 -28.04 -2.22
C VAL A 36 10.05 -27.44 -3.61
N GLY A 37 9.03 -26.85 -4.23
CA GLY A 37 9.12 -26.18 -5.54
C GLY A 37 9.68 -24.75 -5.46
N ILE A 38 9.97 -24.25 -4.26
CA ILE A 38 10.51 -22.90 -4.07
C ILE A 38 12.04 -22.96 -4.17
N ASN A 39 12.58 -22.36 -5.22
CA ASN A 39 14.01 -22.39 -5.51
C ASN A 39 14.79 -21.22 -4.89
N ARG A 40 14.11 -20.14 -4.53
CA ARG A 40 14.72 -18.94 -3.93
C ARG A 40 13.79 -18.31 -2.91
N ALA A 41 14.37 -17.82 -1.82
CA ALA A 41 13.68 -16.98 -0.86
C ALA A 41 14.52 -15.73 -0.60
N LEU A 42 13.93 -14.56 -0.79
CA LEU A 42 14.56 -13.27 -0.53
C LEU A 42 14.06 -12.72 0.80
N CYS A 43 14.99 -12.43 1.72
CA CYS A 43 14.70 -11.80 3.00
C CYS A 43 15.11 -10.33 2.94
N THR A 44 14.14 -9.45 2.72
CA THR A 44 14.33 -8.00 2.73
C THR A 44 13.87 -7.35 4.04
N GLY A 45 14.39 -6.16 4.33
CA GLY A 45 13.99 -5.35 5.48
C GLY A 45 14.79 -5.63 6.75
N GLY A 46 14.72 -4.71 7.72
CA GLY A 46 15.60 -4.71 8.90
C GLY A 46 15.55 -5.99 9.75
N SER A 47 14.38 -6.63 9.82
CA SER A 47 14.18 -7.90 10.55
C SER A 47 14.58 -9.15 9.75
N GLY A 48 14.75 -9.02 8.42
CA GLY A 48 15.07 -10.13 7.51
C GLY A 48 16.52 -10.60 7.57
N SER A 49 17.42 -9.80 8.16
CA SER A 49 18.83 -10.13 8.40
C SER A 49 19.05 -10.99 9.65
N TRP A 50 18.00 -11.28 10.42
CA TRP A 50 18.12 -12.10 11.63
C TRP A 50 18.45 -13.55 11.29
N SER A 51 19.51 -14.08 11.89
CA SER A 51 20.00 -15.45 11.67
C SER A 51 19.03 -16.55 12.11
N GLY A 52 18.02 -16.22 12.93
CA GLY A 52 16.95 -17.16 13.28
C GLY A 52 15.99 -17.40 12.11
N ILE A 53 15.66 -16.36 11.35
CA ILE A 53 14.78 -16.45 10.17
C ILE A 53 15.46 -17.23 9.05
N SER A 54 16.74 -16.98 8.75
CA SER A 54 17.42 -17.77 7.71
C SER A 54 17.56 -19.24 8.08
N ARG A 55 17.81 -19.55 9.35
CA ARG A 55 17.84 -20.94 9.81
C ARG A 55 16.47 -21.60 9.67
N TRP A 56 15.41 -20.94 10.11
CA TRP A 56 14.05 -21.44 9.97
C TRP A 56 13.65 -21.60 8.50
N LEU A 57 13.97 -20.63 7.63
CA LEU A 57 13.70 -20.71 6.20
C LEU A 57 14.45 -21.85 5.53
N ARG A 58 15.71 -22.10 5.88
CA ARG A 58 16.47 -23.26 5.36
C ARG A 58 15.83 -24.59 5.77
N GLN A 59 15.24 -24.65 6.97
CA GLN A 59 14.49 -25.84 7.41
C GLN A 59 13.17 -25.99 6.65
N LYS A 60 12.47 -24.88 6.40
CA LYS A 60 11.14 -24.89 5.78
C LYS A 60 11.18 -25.06 4.26
N LEU A 61 12.18 -24.46 3.63
CA LEU A 61 12.40 -24.37 2.19
C LEU A 61 13.76 -25.00 1.88
N SER A 62 13.86 -26.32 2.02
CA SER A 62 15.12 -27.05 1.92
C SER A 62 15.84 -26.88 0.58
N ASN A 63 15.07 -26.63 -0.49
CA ASN A 63 15.60 -26.47 -1.85
C ASN A 63 15.85 -25.00 -2.22
N ALA A 64 15.48 -24.05 -1.35
CA ALA A 64 15.57 -22.64 -1.66
C ALA A 64 16.95 -22.06 -1.37
N ILE A 65 17.48 -21.30 -2.32
CA ILE A 65 18.60 -20.39 -2.07
C ILE A 65 18.06 -19.20 -1.26
N ILE A 66 18.53 -19.06 -0.02
CA ILE A 66 18.16 -17.94 0.85
C ILE A 66 19.10 -16.77 0.58
N VAL A 67 18.54 -15.66 0.11
CA VAL A 67 19.25 -14.39 -0.11
C VAL A 67 18.81 -13.43 0.99
N GLN A 68 19.74 -12.93 1.80
CA GLN A 68 19.44 -11.96 2.86
C GLN A 68 20.11 -10.62 2.57
N ASP A 69 19.46 -9.55 2.99
CA ASP A 69 20.08 -8.24 3.08
C ASP A 69 21.05 -8.20 4.26
N THR A 70 22.32 -8.46 3.99
CA THR A 70 23.38 -8.17 4.95
C THR A 70 23.56 -6.65 4.99
N LYS A 71 23.36 -6.05 6.17
CA LYS A 71 24.06 -4.80 6.46
C LYS A 71 25.55 -5.11 6.32
N VAL A 72 26.22 -4.55 5.33
CA VAL A 72 27.68 -4.56 5.32
C VAL A 72 28.06 -3.67 6.50
N ASN A 73 28.57 -4.28 7.58
CA ASN A 73 29.28 -3.49 8.58
C ASN A 73 30.46 -2.88 7.84
N SER A 74 30.55 -1.55 7.84
CA SER A 74 31.66 -0.77 7.29
C SER A 74 33.04 -1.14 7.90
N GLU A 75 33.11 -2.11 8.81
CA GLU A 75 34.32 -2.60 9.45
C GLU A 75 34.98 -3.79 8.74
N ASN A 76 34.34 -4.43 7.75
CA ASN A 76 34.89 -5.62 7.07
C ASN A 76 35.26 -5.42 5.59
N ILE A 77 35.42 -4.17 5.13
CA ILE A 77 36.19 -3.93 3.91
C ILE A 77 37.66 -3.91 4.32
N GLU A 78 38.27 -5.08 4.40
CA GLU A 78 39.72 -5.18 4.24
C GLU A 78 40.02 -4.61 2.85
N LEU A 79 40.36 -3.32 2.83
CA LEU A 79 40.92 -2.64 1.69
C LEU A 79 42.25 -3.31 1.36
N GLU A 80 42.22 -4.28 0.46
CA GLU A 80 43.37 -4.55 -0.39
C GLU A 80 43.64 -3.24 -1.15
N GLN A 81 44.63 -2.52 -0.64
CA GLN A 81 45.17 -1.31 -1.22
C GLN A 81 45.86 -1.67 -2.54
N GLU A 82 45.12 -1.68 -3.64
CA GLU A 82 45.73 -1.46 -4.94
C GLU A 82 45.32 -0.09 -5.49
N LYS A 83 46.29 0.81 -5.37
CA LYS A 83 46.32 2.15 -5.95
C LYS A 83 45.91 2.09 -7.41
N SER A 84 44.86 2.82 -7.77
CA SER A 84 44.73 3.41 -9.10
C SER A 84 43.97 4.74 -8.97
N GLN A 85 44.69 5.80 -9.33
CA GLN A 85 44.31 7.19 -9.23
C GLN A 85 43.28 7.56 -10.31
N GLY A 86 42.29 8.38 -9.92
CA GLY A 86 41.63 9.33 -10.81
C GLY A 86 40.39 8.82 -11.55
N SER A 87 39.22 8.90 -10.91
CA SER A 87 37.92 9.10 -11.56
C SER A 87 36.83 9.27 -10.50
N ASP A 88 36.40 10.51 -10.28
CA ASP A 88 35.15 10.98 -9.67
C ASP A 88 34.34 9.99 -8.80
N ASN A 89 34.44 10.18 -7.49
CA ASN A 89 33.83 9.39 -6.39
C ASN A 89 32.29 9.50 -6.26
N TYR A 90 31.54 9.71 -7.35
CA TYR A 90 30.07 9.70 -7.28
C TYR A 90 29.49 8.29 -7.17
N LEU A 91 30.18 7.28 -7.72
CA LEU A 91 29.71 5.89 -7.71
C LEU A 91 29.85 5.22 -6.33
N SER A 92 30.87 5.58 -5.55
CA SER A 92 31.05 5.09 -4.17
C SER A 92 29.98 5.65 -3.21
N GLU A 93 29.59 6.92 -3.38
CA GLU A 93 28.51 7.53 -2.58
C GLU A 93 27.14 6.92 -2.90
N ILE A 94 26.89 6.57 -4.16
CA ILE A 94 25.64 5.89 -4.58
C ILE A 94 25.56 4.47 -3.99
N GLU A 95 26.68 3.75 -3.90
CA GLU A 95 26.71 2.44 -3.23
C GLU A 95 26.44 2.59 -1.72
N ASP A 96 27.02 3.59 -1.05
CA ASP A 96 26.78 3.88 0.36
C ASP A 96 25.34 4.33 0.68
N ILE A 97 24.70 5.06 -0.23
CA ILE A 97 23.28 5.43 -0.12
C ILE A 97 22.39 4.19 -0.32
N LYS A 98 22.74 3.29 -1.24
CA LYS A 98 22.07 1.99 -1.45
C LYS A 98 22.19 1.07 -0.23
N LEU A 99 23.22 1.27 0.59
CA LEU A 99 23.49 0.58 1.84
C LEU A 99 22.71 1.17 3.04
N THR A 100 22.37 2.47 3.00
CA THR A 100 21.68 3.18 4.09
C THR A 100 20.16 3.28 3.88
N ILE A 101 19.72 3.42 2.62
CA ILE A 101 18.31 3.47 2.22
C ILE A 101 17.84 2.05 1.93
N GLY A 102 16.89 1.54 2.73
CA GLY A 102 16.36 0.18 2.54
C GLY A 102 15.87 -0.05 1.10
N ARG A 103 15.99 -1.29 0.59
CA ARG A 103 15.62 -1.65 -0.80
C ARG A 103 14.24 -1.18 -1.23
N VAL A 104 13.29 -1.08 -0.29
CA VAL A 104 11.95 -0.54 -0.54
C VAL A 104 12.00 0.94 -0.94
N ALA A 105 12.71 1.76 -0.16
CA ALA A 105 12.82 3.19 -0.44
C ALA A 105 13.64 3.45 -1.70
N TYR A 106 14.71 2.68 -1.95
CA TYR A 106 15.44 2.75 -3.22
C TYR A 106 14.56 2.33 -4.39
N GLY A 107 13.85 1.21 -4.27
CA GLY A 107 12.90 0.72 -5.27
C GLY A 107 11.81 1.74 -5.59
N LEU A 108 11.23 2.39 -4.57
CA LEU A 108 10.25 3.47 -4.75
C LEU A 108 10.85 4.73 -5.39
N ALA A 109 12.10 5.08 -5.07
CA ALA A 109 12.79 6.22 -5.67
C ALA A 109 13.06 6.02 -7.17
N ILE A 110 13.37 4.78 -7.59
CA ILE A 110 13.61 4.46 -9.00
C ILE A 110 12.35 4.05 -9.77
N LEU A 111 11.25 3.72 -9.08
CA LEU A 111 9.99 3.27 -9.69
C LEU A 111 9.49 4.20 -10.82
N PRO A 112 9.60 5.54 -10.74
CA PRO A 112 9.20 6.42 -11.84
C PRO A 112 9.97 6.20 -13.15
N LEU A 113 11.17 5.60 -13.10
CA LEU A 113 11.97 5.27 -14.28
C LEU A 113 11.52 3.97 -14.96
N TYR A 114 10.65 3.18 -14.32
CA TYR A 114 10.17 1.89 -14.80
C TYR A 114 8.63 1.81 -14.79
N PRO A 115 7.94 2.68 -15.56
CA PRO A 115 6.48 2.72 -15.60
C PRO A 115 5.84 1.39 -16.04
N GLN A 116 6.55 0.57 -16.82
CA GLN A 116 6.08 -0.76 -17.27
C GLN A 116 5.90 -1.79 -16.14
N ILE A 117 6.50 -1.55 -14.97
CA ILE A 117 6.35 -2.41 -13.78
C ILE A 117 5.08 -2.04 -13.00
N ILE A 118 4.59 -0.82 -13.19
CA ILE A 118 3.37 -0.33 -12.55
C ILE A 118 2.19 -0.89 -13.34
N ASP A 119 1.23 -1.51 -12.64
CA ASP A 119 -0.06 -1.86 -13.24
C ASP A 119 -0.90 -0.59 -13.41
N ILE A 120 -0.47 0.25 -14.36
CA ILE A 120 -1.03 1.57 -14.64
C ILE A 120 -2.55 1.51 -14.85
N PRO A 121 -3.12 0.51 -15.59
CA PRO A 121 -4.57 0.42 -15.73
C PRO A 121 -5.30 0.30 -14.39
N GLN A 122 -4.82 -0.56 -13.48
CA GLN A 122 -5.46 -0.76 -12.17
C GLN A 122 -5.26 0.43 -11.24
N GLN A 123 -4.17 1.19 -11.39
CA GLN A 123 -3.86 2.35 -10.55
C GLN A 123 -4.31 3.70 -11.13
N GLN A 124 -4.85 3.73 -12.35
CA GLN A 124 -5.31 4.94 -13.01
C GLN A 124 -6.44 5.62 -12.23
N TYR A 125 -7.32 4.82 -11.65
CA TYR A 125 -8.47 5.28 -10.88
C TYR A 125 -8.24 5.02 -9.40
N ASN A 126 -7.81 6.05 -8.68
CA ASN A 126 -7.71 6.00 -7.23
C ASN A 126 -9.12 5.93 -6.61
N ASP A 127 -9.31 5.17 -5.53
CA ASP A 127 -10.61 5.00 -4.86
C ASP A 127 -11.21 6.35 -4.40
N TYR A 128 -10.37 7.30 -4.03
CA TYR A 128 -10.80 8.66 -3.69
C TYR A 128 -11.32 9.44 -4.90
N PHE A 129 -10.68 9.27 -6.07
CA PHE A 129 -11.14 9.85 -7.33
C PHE A 129 -12.48 9.24 -7.73
N LEU A 130 -12.61 7.90 -7.67
CA LEU A 130 -13.85 7.20 -7.98
C LEU A 130 -14.98 7.63 -7.05
N LEU A 131 -14.71 7.74 -5.74
CA LEU A 131 -15.68 8.24 -4.77
C LEU A 131 -16.14 9.66 -5.12
N TRP A 132 -15.22 10.56 -5.45
CA TRP A 132 -15.53 11.94 -5.84
C TRP A 132 -16.41 12.01 -7.09
N GLU A 133 -16.05 11.26 -8.13
CA GLU A 133 -16.82 11.22 -9.38
C GLU A 133 -18.21 10.59 -9.17
N ILE A 134 -18.31 9.52 -8.39
CA ILE A 134 -19.60 8.94 -7.99
C ILE A 134 -20.47 9.99 -7.27
N LEU A 135 -19.90 10.74 -6.33
CA LEU A 135 -20.62 11.80 -5.63
C LEU A 135 -21.09 12.91 -6.57
N ARG A 136 -20.39 13.19 -7.68
CA ARG A 136 -20.79 14.23 -8.65
C ARG A 136 -21.89 13.75 -9.59
N VAL A 137 -21.84 12.48 -9.97
CA VAL A 137 -22.67 11.90 -11.04
C VAL A 137 -24.00 11.36 -10.52
N PHE A 138 -24.08 11.01 -9.23
CA PHE A 138 -25.30 10.45 -8.65
C PHE A 138 -26.45 11.48 -8.57
N PRO A 139 -27.62 11.20 -9.19
CA PRO A 139 -28.83 11.99 -9.06
C PRO A 139 -29.62 11.66 -7.78
N ASP A 140 -30.63 12.46 -7.45
CA ASP A 140 -31.55 12.24 -6.31
C ASP A 140 -32.53 11.06 -6.48
N ARG A 141 -32.26 10.17 -7.45
CA ARG A 141 -33.06 8.96 -7.73
C ARG A 141 -32.21 7.70 -7.54
N PRO A 142 -32.82 6.55 -7.20
CA PRO A 142 -32.08 5.29 -7.15
C PRO A 142 -31.54 4.93 -8.53
N LEU A 143 -30.30 4.45 -8.57
CA LEU A 143 -29.64 3.97 -9.77
C LEU A 143 -29.30 2.49 -9.65
N SER A 144 -29.54 1.73 -10.72
CA SER A 144 -28.98 0.38 -10.87
C SER A 144 -27.48 0.45 -11.13
N LEU A 145 -26.77 -0.63 -10.80
CA LEU A 145 -25.31 -0.71 -11.03
C LEU A 145 -24.92 -0.52 -12.49
N LYS A 146 -25.78 -0.95 -13.44
CA LYS A 146 -25.56 -0.70 -14.88
C LYS A 146 -25.64 0.77 -15.24
N GLU A 147 -26.61 1.50 -14.68
CA GLU A 147 -26.75 2.94 -14.91
C GLU A 147 -25.57 3.72 -14.30
N VAL A 148 -25.08 3.30 -13.12
CA VAL A 148 -23.88 3.89 -12.53
C VAL A 148 -22.67 3.75 -13.46
N TYR A 149 -22.46 2.55 -14.04
CA TYR A 149 -21.38 2.36 -15.00
C TYR A 149 -21.54 3.21 -16.24
N GLN A 150 -22.75 3.28 -16.80
CA GLN A 150 -23.00 4.11 -17.98
C GLN A 150 -22.69 5.58 -17.71
N LEU A 151 -23.13 6.12 -16.59
CA LEU A 151 -22.89 7.53 -16.26
C LEU A 151 -21.39 7.83 -16.03
N LEU A 152 -20.65 6.91 -15.41
CA LEU A 152 -19.20 7.05 -15.24
C LEU A 152 -18.45 6.94 -16.58
N GLU A 153 -18.90 6.08 -17.49
CA GLU A 153 -18.37 5.98 -18.86
C GLU A 153 -18.63 7.27 -19.66
N GLU A 154 -19.78 7.91 -19.47
CA GLU A 154 -20.09 9.23 -20.05
C GLU A 154 -19.16 10.33 -19.53
N GLN A 155 -18.61 10.19 -18.32
CA GLN A 155 -17.55 11.06 -17.78
C GLN A 155 -16.13 10.65 -18.24
N GLY A 156 -15.98 9.65 -19.11
CA GLY A 156 -14.70 9.19 -19.62
C GLY A 156 -13.95 8.22 -18.70
N ILE A 157 -14.62 7.64 -17.70
CA ILE A 157 -14.04 6.63 -16.81
C ILE A 157 -14.19 5.25 -17.44
N ASN A 158 -13.07 4.53 -17.60
CA ASN A 158 -13.08 3.16 -18.08
C ASN A 158 -13.50 2.21 -16.96
N THR A 159 -14.80 2.00 -16.82
CA THR A 159 -15.38 1.18 -15.74
C THR A 159 -14.87 -0.25 -15.76
N ARG A 160 -14.49 -0.80 -16.93
CA ARG A 160 -14.02 -2.19 -17.09
C ARG A 160 -12.85 -2.56 -16.18
N VAL A 161 -12.03 -1.58 -15.81
CA VAL A 161 -10.82 -1.80 -15.00
C VAL A 161 -11.09 -1.58 -13.50
N CYS A 162 -12.15 -0.85 -13.14
CA CYS A 162 -12.43 -0.44 -11.76
C CYS A 162 -13.83 -0.87 -11.24
N GLN A 163 -14.47 -1.85 -11.89
CA GLN A 163 -15.81 -2.34 -11.50
C GLN A 163 -15.86 -2.79 -10.03
N GLU A 164 -14.84 -3.52 -9.57
CA GLU A 164 -14.78 -4.00 -8.18
C GLU A 164 -14.68 -2.86 -7.16
N ASN A 165 -13.89 -1.84 -7.47
CA ASN A 165 -13.70 -0.66 -6.63
C ASN A 165 -14.99 0.15 -6.56
N ILE A 166 -15.64 0.40 -7.71
CA ILE A 166 -16.95 1.09 -7.77
C ILE A 166 -17.97 0.33 -6.94
N LYS A 167 -18.09 -0.99 -7.12
CA LYS A 167 -19.03 -1.81 -6.35
C LYS A 167 -18.74 -1.74 -4.84
N THR A 168 -17.47 -1.80 -4.44
CA THR A 168 -17.04 -1.70 -3.04
C THR A 168 -17.48 -0.36 -2.42
N ILE A 169 -17.31 0.74 -3.16
CA ILE A 169 -17.75 2.07 -2.74
C ILE A 169 -19.27 2.13 -2.58
N LEU A 170 -20.02 1.60 -3.55
CA LEU A 170 -21.49 1.55 -3.53
C LEU A 170 -22.05 0.68 -2.42
N ASP A 171 -21.35 -0.41 -2.05
CA ASP A 171 -21.68 -1.26 -0.91
C ASP A 171 -21.35 -0.58 0.45
N SER A 172 -21.21 0.75 0.46
CA SER A 172 -20.94 1.62 1.62
C SER A 172 -19.61 1.36 2.32
N LYS A 173 -18.64 0.76 1.64
CA LYS A 173 -17.26 0.73 2.13
C LYS A 173 -16.53 1.95 1.60
N LEU A 174 -16.36 2.95 2.45
CA LEU A 174 -15.53 4.09 2.13
C LEU A 174 -14.09 3.63 1.84
N PRO A 175 -13.39 4.29 0.89
CA PRO A 175 -11.99 4.04 0.61
C PRO A 175 -11.13 3.97 1.89
N PRO A 176 -10.24 2.96 2.00
CA PRO A 176 -9.40 2.80 3.18
C PRO A 176 -8.50 4.03 3.38
N GLY A 177 -8.34 4.47 4.63
CA GLY A 177 -7.52 5.64 4.96
C GLY A 177 -8.25 6.99 4.89
N LEU A 178 -9.50 7.06 4.42
CA LEU A 178 -10.34 8.26 4.59
C LEU A 178 -10.68 8.54 6.05
N MET A 179 -10.88 7.46 6.80
CA MET A 179 -11.18 7.45 8.22
C MET A 179 -10.25 6.46 8.91
N PRO A 180 -9.83 6.75 10.15
CA PRO A 180 -9.10 5.78 10.96
C PRO A 180 -9.91 4.48 11.09
N SER A 181 -9.25 3.35 10.84
CA SER A 181 -9.82 2.03 11.11
C SER A 181 -9.95 1.79 12.62
N GLU A 182 -10.65 0.73 13.02
CA GLU A 182 -10.73 0.35 14.45
C GLU A 182 -9.35 0.07 15.05
N GLU A 183 -8.42 -0.46 14.25
CA GLU A 183 -7.03 -0.72 14.67
C GLU A 183 -6.26 0.59 14.90
N ASP A 184 -6.50 1.60 14.06
CA ASP A 184 -5.85 2.91 14.16
C ASP A 184 -6.32 3.68 15.40
N VAL A 185 -7.55 3.46 15.88
CA VAL A 185 -8.11 4.16 17.04
C VAL A 185 -7.21 4.03 18.27
N MET A 186 -6.54 2.89 18.45
CA MET A 186 -5.62 2.65 19.57
C MET A 186 -4.35 3.52 19.52
N LEU A 187 -4.00 4.02 18.33
CA LEU A 187 -2.82 4.87 18.10
C LEU A 187 -3.16 6.37 18.15
N LEU A 188 -4.44 6.73 18.19
CA LEU A 188 -4.91 8.11 18.15
C LEU A 188 -5.03 8.75 19.54
N SER A 189 -4.69 10.03 19.61
CA SER A 189 -4.96 10.87 20.79
C SER A 189 -6.48 10.97 21.05
N GLU A 190 -6.88 11.26 22.29
CA GLU A 190 -8.30 11.46 22.62
C GLU A 190 -8.94 12.57 21.77
N ALA A 191 -8.20 13.68 21.54
CA ALA A 191 -8.67 14.78 20.69
C ALA A 191 -8.95 14.32 19.24
N SER A 192 -8.10 13.47 18.67
CA SER A 192 -8.30 12.92 17.33
C SER A 192 -9.42 11.88 17.28
N ARG A 193 -9.63 11.12 18.36
CA ARG A 193 -10.73 10.13 18.48
C ARG A 193 -12.10 10.81 18.56
N GLN A 194 -12.17 11.98 19.20
CA GLN A 194 -13.40 12.77 19.36
C GLN A 194 -13.63 13.77 18.23
N ASN A 195 -12.94 13.64 17.09
CA ASN A 195 -13.15 14.54 15.96
C ASN A 195 -14.60 14.43 15.46
N SER A 196 -15.31 15.55 15.45
CA SER A 196 -16.71 15.66 15.01
C SER A 196 -16.90 15.21 13.57
N ASP A 197 -15.93 15.46 12.69
CA ASP A 197 -16.00 15.05 11.28
C ASP A 197 -16.10 13.52 11.17
N TYR A 198 -15.35 12.78 12.00
CA TYR A 198 -15.39 11.30 12.00
C TYR A 198 -16.70 10.75 12.57
N GLN A 199 -17.27 11.41 13.58
CA GLN A 199 -18.53 10.99 14.17
C GLN A 199 -19.68 11.17 13.17
N SER A 200 -19.74 12.31 12.48
CA SER A 200 -20.73 12.57 11.43
C SER A 200 -20.60 11.62 10.25
N LEU A 201 -19.38 11.31 9.81
CA LEU A 201 -19.17 10.38 8.69
C LEU A 201 -19.56 8.92 9.01
N ARG A 202 -19.47 8.51 10.28
CA ARG A 202 -19.90 7.16 10.74
C ARG A 202 -21.39 7.06 11.06
N ALA A 203 -22.08 8.18 11.28
CA ALA A 203 -23.46 8.18 11.78
C ALA A 203 -24.47 7.55 10.80
N LYS A 204 -24.24 7.69 9.49
CA LYS A 204 -25.17 7.23 8.45
C LYS A 204 -24.39 6.69 7.24
N PRO A 205 -24.84 5.58 6.60
CA PRO A 205 -24.22 5.08 5.38
C PRO A 205 -24.38 6.09 4.22
N LEU A 206 -23.37 6.13 3.35
CA LEU A 206 -23.38 7.03 2.19
C LEU A 206 -24.40 6.60 1.13
N PHE A 207 -24.50 5.28 0.90
CA PHE A 207 -25.44 4.68 -0.04
C PHE A 207 -26.42 3.77 0.70
N CYS A 208 -27.71 3.96 0.45
CA CYS A 208 -28.75 3.05 0.90
C CYS A 208 -29.19 2.18 -0.29
N GLN A 209 -29.24 0.86 -0.09
CA GLN A 209 -29.88 -0.02 -1.06
C GLN A 209 -31.41 0.06 -0.88
N GLU A 210 -32.14 0.15 -1.99
CA GLU A 210 -33.61 0.06 -1.98
C GLU A 210 -34.06 -1.31 -1.45
N THR A 211 -35.25 -1.38 -0.84
CA THR A 211 -35.82 -2.62 -0.25
C THR A 211 -35.93 -3.79 -1.23
N ASP A 212 -35.98 -3.49 -2.53
CA ASP A 212 -36.08 -4.48 -3.60
C ASP A 212 -34.70 -4.94 -4.12
N GLY A 213 -33.60 -4.43 -3.55
CA GLY A 213 -32.21 -4.78 -3.89
C GLY A 213 -31.77 -4.33 -5.29
N SER A 214 -32.60 -3.57 -6.00
CA SER A 214 -32.44 -3.26 -7.42
C SER A 214 -31.71 -1.93 -7.71
N GLY A 215 -31.45 -1.11 -6.68
CA GLY A 215 -30.80 0.18 -6.87
C GLY A 215 -30.13 0.76 -5.62
N TYR A 216 -29.12 1.59 -5.86
CA TYR A 216 -28.40 2.37 -4.86
C TYR A 216 -28.94 3.80 -4.86
N ARG A 217 -29.25 4.33 -3.68
CA ARG A 217 -29.65 5.72 -3.45
C ARG A 217 -28.58 6.43 -2.62
N LEU A 218 -28.14 7.59 -3.09
CA LEU A 218 -27.22 8.45 -2.34
C LEU A 218 -27.96 9.18 -1.22
N SER A 219 -27.42 9.16 0.01
CA SER A 219 -27.94 9.97 1.11
C SER A 219 -27.46 11.41 0.94
N GLY A 220 -28.34 12.32 0.50
CA GLY A 220 -28.00 13.72 0.19
C GLY A 220 -27.25 14.44 1.32
N GLU A 221 -27.76 14.38 2.55
CA GLU A 221 -27.11 14.98 3.73
C GLU A 221 -25.69 14.43 3.95
N GLN A 222 -25.52 13.11 3.83
CA GLN A 222 -24.23 12.45 4.05
C GLN A 222 -23.23 12.76 2.93
N ALA A 223 -23.74 12.88 1.70
CA ALA A 223 -22.95 13.27 0.53
C ALA A 223 -22.43 14.70 0.66
N GLU A 224 -23.25 15.63 1.17
CA GLU A 224 -22.82 17.01 1.43
C GLU A 224 -21.72 17.07 2.50
N TYR A 225 -21.92 16.41 3.66
CA TYR A 225 -20.88 16.33 4.69
C TYR A 225 -19.57 15.74 4.17
N LEU A 226 -19.65 14.66 3.37
CA LEU A 226 -18.47 14.03 2.79
C LEU A 226 -17.78 14.94 1.77
N ARG A 227 -18.53 15.66 0.93
CA ARG A 227 -17.96 16.64 -0.01
C ARG A 227 -17.23 17.75 0.74
N GLU A 228 -17.82 18.30 1.80
CA GLU A 228 -17.17 19.31 2.64
C GLU A 228 -15.88 18.77 3.27
N TYR A 229 -15.92 17.57 3.81
CA TYR A 229 -14.75 16.92 4.41
C TYR A 229 -13.64 16.67 3.37
N LEU A 230 -13.97 16.13 2.19
CA LEU A 230 -13.01 15.91 1.11
C LEU A 230 -12.40 17.24 0.61
N ASN A 231 -13.20 18.30 0.53
CA ASN A 231 -12.72 19.64 0.20
C ASN A 231 -11.75 20.18 1.27
N LYS A 232 -12.04 19.98 2.56
CA LYS A 232 -11.11 20.34 3.66
C LYS A 232 -9.79 19.57 3.54
N LEU A 233 -9.84 18.27 3.24
CA LEU A 233 -8.65 17.44 3.07
C LEU A 233 -7.77 17.92 1.91
N VAL A 234 -8.39 18.30 0.79
CA VAL A 234 -7.69 18.67 -0.43
C VAL A 234 -7.32 20.15 -0.51
N ALA A 235 -7.85 20.99 0.38
CA ALA A 235 -7.56 22.42 0.41
C ALA A 235 -6.05 22.73 0.39
N ASN A 236 -5.25 21.92 1.10
CA ASN A 236 -3.81 22.08 1.22
C ASN A 236 -2.97 21.06 0.41
N THR A 237 -3.60 20.22 -0.42
CA THR A 237 -2.89 19.23 -1.23
C THR A 237 -2.70 19.70 -2.67
N ARG A 238 -1.57 19.28 -3.28
CA ARG A 238 -1.29 19.52 -4.71
C ARG A 238 -2.11 18.60 -5.62
N GLN A 239 -2.41 17.38 -5.16
CA GLN A 239 -3.27 16.44 -5.89
C GLN A 239 -4.74 16.76 -5.57
N LYS A 240 -5.50 17.12 -6.60
CA LYS A 240 -6.96 17.29 -6.55
C LYS A 240 -7.66 15.99 -6.95
N PHE A 241 -8.92 15.83 -6.55
CA PHE A 241 -9.74 14.66 -6.91
C PHE A 241 -10.42 14.78 -8.28
N GLU A 242 -10.18 15.87 -9.00
CA GLU A 242 -10.83 16.18 -10.29
C GLU A 242 -10.13 15.53 -11.49
N GLU A 243 -8.86 15.14 -11.33
CA GLU A 243 -8.09 14.49 -12.39
C GLU A 243 -7.73 13.06 -11.98
N PRO A 244 -7.87 12.07 -12.89
CA PRO A 244 -7.32 10.73 -12.66
C PRO A 244 -5.80 10.85 -12.49
N THR A 245 -5.18 9.86 -11.83
CA THR A 245 -3.73 9.90 -11.57
C THR A 245 -2.98 9.60 -12.87
N VAL A 246 -2.94 10.58 -13.79
CA VAL A 246 -2.15 10.49 -15.01
C VAL A 246 -0.73 10.87 -14.61
N ARG A 247 0.10 9.87 -14.28
CA ARG A 247 1.54 10.09 -14.26
C ARG A 247 2.01 10.21 -15.71
N THR A 248 1.89 11.41 -16.27
CA THR A 248 2.68 11.80 -17.44
C THR A 248 4.13 11.51 -17.12
N GLY A 249 4.78 10.72 -17.98
CA GLY A 249 6.19 10.38 -17.85
C GLY A 249 7.00 11.64 -17.56
N ILE A 250 7.90 11.54 -16.59
CA ILE A 250 8.83 12.61 -16.25
C ILE A 250 9.51 13.00 -17.56
N LYS A 251 9.14 14.16 -18.14
CA LYS A 251 9.95 14.77 -19.19
C LYS A 251 11.27 15.08 -18.49
N LEU A 252 12.30 14.33 -18.85
CA LEU A 252 13.67 14.67 -18.49
C LEU A 252 13.84 16.13 -18.88
N ILE A 253 14.03 16.98 -17.87
CA ILE A 253 14.44 18.36 -18.09
C ILE A 253 15.85 18.22 -18.65
N ASN A 254 15.99 18.33 -19.96
CA ASN A 254 17.29 18.51 -20.59
C ASN A 254 17.84 19.83 -20.04
N TYR A 255 18.90 19.73 -19.26
CA TYR A 255 19.76 20.87 -18.99
C TYR A 255 20.62 21.05 -20.24
N ASP A 256 20.27 22.05 -21.05
CA ASP A 256 21.19 22.65 -22.02
C ASP A 256 22.19 23.56 -21.28
#